data_AF-A0A850SZS5-F1
#
_entry.id   AF-A0A850SZS5-F1
#
_cell.length_a   1.000
_cell.length_b   1.000
_cell.length_c   1.000
_cell.angle_alpha   90.00
_cell.angle_beta   90.00
_cell.angle_gamma   90.00
#
_symmetry.space_group_name_H-M   'P 1'
#
loop_
_entity.id
_entity.type
_entity.pdbx_description
1 polymer ?
#
loop_
_entity_poly.entity_id
_entity_poly.type
_entity_poly.pdbx_seq_one_letter_code
_entity_poly.pdbx_strand_id
1 'polypeptide(L)'
;MLIVSSLAGATDAYQRCQPRRVISLLSEEEEAPSFKGLDPANHLLLYVDRESCAETINKAARERSRQIIDFVGRWDGAGDLLVHCNRGVSRSTAAAFIILCMKEPMASEALLMNRLRAAAPHADPCPLLVHYADELLGRDGRMTDALDDLAPPCCSDMAAPLAMVRLAA
;
A
#
# COMPACT_ATOMS: atom_id res chain seq x y z
N MET A 1 -5.69 9.44 8.08
CA MET A 1 -5.74 7.96 8.26
C MET A 1 -5.31 7.26 6.98
N LEU A 2 -4.81 6.04 7.08
CA LEU A 2 -4.67 5.13 5.94
C LEU A 2 -5.82 4.12 5.95
N ILE A 3 -6.40 3.90 4.80
CA ILE A 3 -7.49 2.94 4.61
C ILE A 3 -6.99 1.90 3.61
N VAL A 4 -7.07 0.62 3.95
CA VAL A 4 -6.64 -0.48 3.09
C VAL A 4 -7.84 -1.35 2.76
N SER A 5 -8.07 -1.60 1.48
CA SER A 5 -9.18 -2.45 1.03
C SER A 5 -8.81 -3.39 -0.11
N SER A 6 -9.67 -4.37 -0.34
CA SER A 6 -9.75 -5.09 -1.61
C SER A 6 -10.38 -4.22 -2.71
N LEU A 7 -10.32 -4.70 -3.95
CA LEU A 7 -10.96 -4.06 -5.11
C LEU A 7 -12.48 -4.08 -4.95
N ALA A 8 -13.03 -5.22 -4.51
CA ALA A 8 -14.47 -5.37 -4.24
C ALA A 8 -14.96 -4.38 -3.16
N GLY A 9 -14.14 -4.06 -2.16
CA GLY A 9 -14.50 -3.13 -1.09
C GLY A 9 -14.10 -1.67 -1.33
N ALA A 10 -13.41 -1.35 -2.44
CA ALA A 10 -12.80 -0.03 -2.64
C ALA A 10 -13.85 1.09 -2.79
N THR A 11 -14.91 0.85 -3.56
CA THR A 11 -15.99 1.83 -3.76
C THR A 11 -16.72 2.13 -2.45
N ASP A 12 -17.06 1.10 -1.69
CA ASP A 12 -17.74 1.23 -0.40
C ASP A 12 -16.85 1.95 0.63
N ALA A 13 -15.57 1.61 0.67
CA ALA A 13 -14.59 2.30 1.50
C ALA A 13 -14.48 3.79 1.15
N TYR A 14 -14.44 4.11 -0.15
CA TYR A 14 -14.39 5.49 -0.62
C TYR A 14 -15.64 6.27 -0.20
N GLN A 15 -16.83 5.71 -0.39
CA GLN A 15 -18.09 6.36 -0.01
C GLN A 15 -18.20 6.58 1.50
N ARG A 16 -17.79 5.59 2.29
CA ARG A 16 -17.90 5.62 3.75
C ARG A 16 -16.89 6.54 4.42
N CYS A 17 -15.65 6.54 3.95
CA CYS A 17 -14.55 7.25 4.61
C CYS A 17 -14.17 8.57 3.92
N GLN A 18 -14.66 8.82 2.70
CA GLN A 18 -14.39 10.04 1.92
C GLN A 18 -12.90 10.44 1.90
N PRO A 19 -11.99 9.52 1.53
CA PRO A 19 -10.57 9.82 1.47
C PRO A 19 -10.32 10.91 0.42
N ARG A 20 -9.35 11.78 0.70
CA ARG A 20 -8.94 12.83 -0.25
C ARG A 20 -8.06 12.29 -1.36
N ARG A 21 -7.41 11.14 -1.14
CA ARG A 21 -6.48 10.51 -2.08
C ARG A 21 -6.72 9.03 -2.19
N VAL A 22 -6.44 8.48 -3.38
CA VAL A 22 -6.57 7.05 -3.65
C VAL A 22 -5.32 6.53 -4.38
N ILE A 23 -4.85 5.36 -3.96
CA ILE A 23 -3.84 4.57 -4.66
C ILE A 23 -4.49 3.24 -5.07
N SER A 24 -4.49 2.95 -6.37
CA SER A 24 -5.03 1.73 -6.97
C SER A 24 -3.88 0.91 -7.56
N LEU A 25 -3.66 -0.30 -7.04
CA LEU A 25 -2.61 -1.22 -7.48
C LEU A 25 -3.25 -2.47 -8.09
N LEU A 26 -3.48 -2.43 -9.39
CA LEU A 26 -4.32 -3.40 -10.10
C LEU A 26 -3.54 -4.15 -11.16
N SER A 27 -4.03 -5.31 -11.58
CA SER A 27 -3.53 -6.02 -12.76
C SER A 27 -4.19 -5.41 -14.02
N GLU A 28 -3.58 -5.51 -15.21
CA GLU A 28 -4.16 -4.94 -16.45
C GLU A 28 -5.56 -5.50 -16.80
N GLU A 29 -5.85 -6.71 -16.31
CA GLU A 29 -7.12 -7.42 -16.47
C GLU A 29 -8.23 -6.86 -15.54
N GLU A 30 -7.88 -6.01 -14.57
CA GLU A 30 -8.76 -5.49 -13.53
C GLU A 30 -9.21 -4.06 -13.85
N GLU A 31 -10.51 -3.80 -13.76
CA GLU A 31 -11.05 -2.46 -13.97
C GLU A 31 -10.94 -1.61 -12.70
N ALA A 32 -10.38 -0.42 -12.84
CA ALA A 32 -10.26 0.52 -11.72
C ALA A 32 -11.64 1.09 -11.35
N PRO A 33 -12.00 1.14 -10.05
CA PRO A 33 -13.25 1.77 -9.64
C PRO A 33 -13.26 3.25 -9.98
N SER A 34 -14.42 3.76 -10.41
CA SER A 34 -14.62 5.20 -10.62
C SER A 34 -14.99 5.89 -9.31
N PHE A 35 -14.07 6.67 -8.75
CA PHE A 35 -14.28 7.47 -7.54
C PHE A 35 -14.89 8.84 -7.87
N LYS A 36 -16.21 8.96 -7.80
CA LYS A 36 -16.93 10.20 -8.13
C LYS A 36 -16.50 11.35 -7.20
N GLY A 37 -16.06 12.46 -7.78
CA GLY A 37 -15.63 13.66 -7.05
C GLY A 37 -14.17 13.65 -6.60
N LEU A 38 -13.42 12.58 -6.89
CA LEU A 38 -11.97 12.56 -6.71
C LEU A 38 -11.30 13.38 -7.81
N ASP A 39 -10.45 14.33 -7.42
CA ASP A 39 -9.56 15.01 -8.36
C ASP A 39 -8.59 13.98 -8.96
N PRO A 40 -8.44 13.89 -10.29
CA PRO A 40 -7.46 13.01 -10.93
C PRO A 40 -6.03 13.18 -10.39
N ALA A 41 -5.63 14.37 -9.95
CA ALA A 41 -4.32 14.60 -9.33
C ALA A 41 -4.15 13.90 -7.98
N ASN A 42 -5.24 13.51 -7.34
CA ASN A 42 -5.29 12.78 -6.07
C ASN A 42 -5.53 11.27 -6.27
N HIS A 43 -5.50 10.77 -7.51
CA HIS A 43 -5.61 9.35 -7.82
C HIS A 43 -4.32 8.83 -8.47
N LEU A 44 -3.60 7.96 -7.77
CA LEU A 44 -2.51 7.19 -8.35
C LEU A 44 -3.03 5.82 -8.78
N LEU A 45 -3.12 5.58 -10.09
CA LEU A 45 -3.49 4.28 -10.65
C LEU A 45 -2.26 3.63 -11.30
N LEU A 46 -1.84 2.50 -10.77
CA LEU A 46 -0.71 1.73 -11.28
C LEU A 46 -1.17 0.32 -11.64
N TYR A 47 -0.86 -0.07 -12.87
CA TYR A 47 -1.07 -1.42 -13.35
C TYR A 47 0.16 -2.30 -13.11
N VAL A 48 -0.10 -3.59 -12.92
CA VAL A 48 0.89 -4.65 -12.80
C VAL A 48 0.81 -5.50 -14.06
N ASP A 49 1.83 -5.33 -14.89
CA ASP A 49 1.99 -6.07 -16.13
C ASP A 49 2.31 -7.54 -15.81
N ARG A 50 1.93 -8.45 -16.71
CA ARG A 50 2.40 -9.84 -16.62
C ARG A 50 3.84 -9.91 -17.11
N GLU A 51 4.78 -9.60 -16.24
CA GLU A 51 6.20 -9.61 -16.58
C GLU A 51 6.72 -11.04 -16.79
N SER A 52 7.59 -11.24 -17.77
CA SER A 52 8.01 -12.58 -18.23
C SER A 52 9.40 -13.01 -17.73
N CYS A 53 10.17 -12.13 -17.08
CA CYS A 53 11.48 -12.47 -16.53
C CYS A 53 11.83 -11.65 -15.28
N ALA A 54 12.80 -12.12 -14.50
CA ALA A 54 13.19 -11.48 -13.25
C ALA A 54 13.64 -10.01 -13.42
N GLU A 55 14.36 -9.68 -14.48
CA GLU A 55 14.83 -8.30 -14.72
C GLU A 55 13.67 -7.32 -14.93
N THR A 56 12.66 -7.72 -15.72
CA THR A 56 11.50 -6.88 -16.01
C THR A 56 10.61 -6.72 -14.78
N ILE A 57 10.40 -7.79 -14.00
CA ILE A 57 9.72 -7.76 -12.70
C ILE A 57 10.39 -6.77 -11.75
N ASN A 58 11.71 -6.86 -11.61
CA ASN A 58 12.50 -6.01 -10.71
C ASN A 58 12.43 -4.54 -11.11
N LYS A 59 12.60 -4.24 -12.40
CA LYS A 59 12.48 -2.89 -12.94
C LYS A 59 11.09 -2.30 -12.69
N ALA A 60 10.03 -3.06 -12.95
CA ALA A 60 8.65 -2.63 -12.76
C ALA A 60 8.33 -2.39 -11.27
N ALA A 61 8.77 -3.28 -10.39
CA ALA A 61 8.60 -3.13 -8.95
C ALA A 61 9.32 -1.89 -8.41
N ARG A 62 10.57 -1.64 -8.84
CA ARG A 62 11.33 -0.43 -8.46
C ARG A 62 10.63 0.84 -8.92
N GLU A 63 10.16 0.87 -10.16
CA GLU A 63 9.41 2.01 -10.69
C GLU A 63 8.12 2.26 -9.91
N ARG A 64 7.37 1.20 -9.61
CA ARG A 64 6.13 1.28 -8.84
C ARG A 64 6.37 1.82 -7.43
N SER A 65 7.40 1.33 -6.74
CA SER A 65 7.79 1.85 -5.42
C SER A 65 8.14 3.34 -5.49
N ARG A 66 8.88 3.76 -6.52
CA ARG A 66 9.20 5.19 -6.74
C ARG A 66 7.95 6.03 -6.97
N GLN A 67 7.02 5.57 -7.81
CA GLN A 67 5.76 6.29 -8.07
C GLN A 67 4.90 6.44 -6.80
N ILE A 68 4.83 5.40 -5.96
CA ILE A 68 4.16 5.47 -4.66
C ILE A 68 4.82 6.53 -3.78
N ILE A 69 6.16 6.49 -3.66
CA ILE A 69 6.93 7.45 -2.87
C ILE A 69 6.70 8.87 -3.37
N ASP A 70 6.81 9.12 -4.68
CA ASP A 70 6.64 10.45 -5.27
C ASP A 70 5.23 11.00 -5.03
N PHE A 71 4.19 10.17 -5.15
CA PHE A 71 2.81 10.56 -4.92
C PHE A 71 2.54 10.92 -3.45
N VAL A 72 3.08 10.12 -2.53
CA VAL A 72 2.93 10.28 -1.07
C VAL A 72 3.79 11.43 -0.56
N GLY A 73 4.93 11.70 -1.20
CA GLY A 73 5.79 12.85 -0.92
C GLY A 73 5.09 14.18 -1.20
N ARG A 74 4.19 14.22 -2.19
CA ARG A 74 3.33 15.39 -2.48
C ARG A 74 2.11 15.50 -1.58
N TRP A 75 1.94 14.58 -0.62
CA TRP A 75 0.84 14.61 0.33
C TRP A 75 1.25 15.33 1.60
N ASP A 76 0.57 16.43 1.88
CA ASP A 76 0.71 17.25 3.08
C ASP A 76 0.19 16.58 4.37
N GLY A 77 -0.35 15.35 4.27
CA GLY A 77 -0.97 14.63 5.39
C GLY A 77 -2.42 15.04 5.64
N ALA A 78 -2.99 15.97 4.86
CA ALA A 78 -4.37 16.39 5.02
C ALA A 78 -5.35 15.37 4.43
N GLY A 79 -6.36 15.00 5.23
CA GLY A 79 -7.40 14.02 4.86
C GLY A 79 -6.91 12.58 4.92
N ASP A 80 -7.80 11.65 4.56
CA ASP A 80 -7.48 10.23 4.54
C ASP A 80 -6.98 9.78 3.16
N LEU A 81 -6.19 8.71 3.13
CA LEU A 81 -5.68 8.09 1.91
C LEU A 81 -6.13 6.63 1.85
N LEU A 82 -6.83 6.28 0.79
CA LEU A 82 -7.25 4.91 0.48
C LEU A 82 -6.23 4.22 -0.41
N VAL A 83 -5.81 3.02 -0.03
CA VAL A 83 -4.95 2.15 -0.81
C VAL A 83 -5.70 0.84 -1.06
N HIS A 84 -5.82 0.43 -2.31
CA HIS A 84 -6.42 -0.86 -2.63
C HIS A 84 -5.67 -1.61 -3.72
N CYS A 85 -5.85 -2.92 -3.71
CA CYS A 85 -5.45 -3.83 -4.79
C CYS A 85 -6.56 -4.87 -4.95
N ASN A 86 -6.41 -5.87 -5.81
CA ASN A 86 -7.42 -6.92 -5.96
C ASN A 86 -7.91 -7.51 -4.62
N ARG A 87 -7.03 -8.18 -3.88
CA ARG A 87 -7.39 -8.89 -2.65
C ARG A 87 -7.31 -8.06 -1.39
N GLY A 88 -6.63 -6.91 -1.40
CA GLY A 88 -6.36 -6.12 -0.19
C GLY A 88 -5.27 -6.71 0.72
N VAL A 89 -4.56 -7.74 0.28
CA VAL A 89 -3.62 -8.52 1.12
C VAL A 89 -2.17 -8.11 0.95
N SER A 90 -1.67 -7.93 -0.29
CA SER A 90 -0.21 -7.86 -0.55
C SER A 90 0.29 -6.53 -1.13
N ARG A 91 -0.16 -6.14 -2.33
CA ARG A 91 0.26 -4.88 -2.96
C ARG A 91 -0.17 -3.64 -2.15
N SER A 92 -1.43 -3.62 -1.71
CA SER A 92 -2.00 -2.51 -0.95
C SER A 92 -1.39 -2.36 0.44
N THR A 93 -1.08 -3.47 1.09
CA THR A 93 -0.45 -3.48 2.43
C THR A 93 1.03 -3.11 2.34
N ALA A 94 1.75 -3.51 1.28
CA ALA A 94 3.09 -2.99 1.00
C ALA A 94 3.07 -1.47 0.81
N ALA A 95 2.17 -0.94 -0.02
CA ALA A 95 2.03 0.50 -0.18
C ALA A 95 1.64 1.19 1.14
N ALA A 96 0.74 0.61 1.95
CA ALA A 96 0.42 1.13 3.27
C ALA A 96 1.64 1.18 4.20
N PHE A 97 2.47 0.14 4.20
CA PHE A 97 3.70 0.08 4.99
C PHE A 97 4.73 1.13 4.54
N ILE A 98 4.91 1.31 3.22
CA ILE A 98 5.75 2.36 2.64
C ILE A 98 5.27 3.73 3.13
N ILE A 99 3.97 4.00 3.08
CA ILE A 99 3.40 5.28 3.52
C ILE A 99 3.63 5.52 5.01
N LEU A 100 3.44 4.49 5.85
CA LEU A 100 3.73 4.58 7.29
C LEU A 100 5.18 4.99 7.52
N CYS A 101 6.13 4.33 6.87
CA CYS A 101 7.57 4.64 7.00
C CYS A 101 7.87 6.07 6.55
N MET A 102 7.23 6.54 5.47
CA MET A 102 7.40 7.92 4.99
C MET A 102 6.81 8.97 5.93
N LYS A 103 5.65 8.70 6.55
CA LYS A 103 4.96 9.67 7.41
C LYS A 103 5.45 9.67 8.85
N GLU A 104 6.07 8.59 9.29
CA GLU A 104 6.63 8.46 10.64
C GLU A 104 8.12 8.11 10.58
N PRO A 105 8.99 9.00 10.07
CA PRO A 105 10.39 8.67 9.80
C PRO A 105 11.20 8.33 11.06
N MET A 106 10.74 8.79 12.23
CA MET A 106 11.38 8.54 13.53
C MET A 106 10.94 7.23 14.19
N ALA A 107 9.87 6.60 13.71
CA ALA A 107 9.40 5.32 14.22
C ALA A 107 10.18 4.17 13.56
N SER A 108 10.44 3.10 14.31
CA SER A 108 11.07 1.92 13.73
C SER A 108 10.13 1.21 12.76
N GLU A 109 10.70 0.66 11.70
CA GLU A 109 9.99 -0.07 10.65
C GLU A 109 9.22 -1.26 11.25
N ALA A 110 9.81 -1.97 12.23
CA ALA A 110 9.15 -3.05 12.97
C ALA A 110 7.92 -2.58 13.75
N LEU A 111 7.96 -1.39 14.39
CA LEU A 111 6.80 -0.84 15.08
C LEU A 111 5.67 -0.50 14.10
N LEU A 112 6.02 0.08 12.95
CA LEU A 112 5.07 0.44 11.90
C LEU A 112 4.45 -0.80 11.24
N MET A 113 5.25 -1.83 10.97
CA MET A 113 4.77 -3.10 10.44
C MET A 113 3.81 -3.78 11.43
N ASN A 114 4.17 -3.83 12.71
CA ASN A 114 3.29 -4.39 13.75
C ASN A 114 1.98 -3.60 13.88
N ARG A 115 2.03 -2.27 13.74
CA ARG A 115 0.81 -1.44 13.73
C ARG A 115 -0.08 -1.76 12.52
N LEU A 116 0.51 -1.92 11.33
CA LEU A 116 -0.20 -2.35 10.14
C LEU A 116 -0.83 -3.73 10.38
N ARG A 117 -0.06 -4.71 10.87
CA ARG A 117 -0.53 -6.07 11.17
C ARG A 117 -1.66 -6.10 12.20
N ALA A 118 -1.61 -5.24 13.23
CA ALA A 118 -2.66 -5.14 14.23
C ALA A 118 -3.99 -4.62 13.64
N ALA A 119 -3.92 -3.67 12.70
CA ALA A 119 -5.09 -3.13 12.00
C ALA A 119 -5.58 -4.03 10.84
N ALA A 120 -4.67 -4.76 10.20
CA ALA A 120 -4.90 -5.66 9.08
C ALA A 120 -4.26 -7.04 9.37
N PRO A 121 -4.91 -7.92 10.16
CA PRO A 121 -4.36 -9.23 10.51
C PRO A 121 -4.05 -10.13 9.30
N HIS A 122 -4.69 -9.87 8.17
CA HIS A 122 -4.51 -10.56 6.89
C HIS A 122 -3.37 -10.00 6.04
N ALA A 123 -2.69 -8.91 6.46
CA ALA A 123 -1.68 -8.24 5.64
C ALA A 123 -0.54 -9.20 5.27
N ASP A 124 -0.09 -9.19 4.02
CA ASP A 124 1.07 -9.98 3.59
C ASP A 124 1.85 -9.19 2.53
N PRO A 125 2.53 -8.12 2.97
CA PRO A 125 3.10 -7.12 2.07
C PRO A 125 3.99 -7.72 0.98
N CYS A 126 3.82 -7.27 -0.26
CA CYS A 126 4.64 -7.69 -1.39
C CYS A 126 6.13 -7.41 -1.14
N PRO A 127 7.00 -8.43 -1.04
CA PRO A 127 8.41 -8.25 -0.66
C PRO A 127 9.19 -7.37 -1.62
N LEU A 128 8.95 -7.51 -2.94
CA LEU A 128 9.64 -6.69 -3.95
C LEU A 128 9.34 -5.21 -3.83
N LEU A 129 8.09 -4.83 -3.53
CA LEU A 129 7.74 -3.43 -3.34
C LEU A 129 8.40 -2.86 -2.08
N VAL A 130 8.39 -3.63 -0.99
CA VAL A 130 9.01 -3.25 0.28
C VAL A 130 10.52 -3.10 0.11
N HIS A 131 11.19 -4.07 -0.51
CA HIS A 131 12.61 -4.05 -0.78
C HIS A 131 13.04 -2.80 -1.57
N TYR A 132 12.37 -2.50 -2.69
CA TYR A 132 12.75 -1.31 -3.46
C TYR A 132 12.39 0.00 -2.76
N ALA A 133 11.33 0.03 -1.97
CA ALA A 133 11.02 1.21 -1.17
C ALA A 133 12.05 1.43 -0.07
N ASP A 134 12.55 0.36 0.56
CA ASP A 134 13.64 0.42 1.53
C ASP A 134 14.88 1.09 0.93
N GLU A 135 15.33 0.60 -0.23
CA GLU A 135 16.47 1.17 -0.95
C GLU A 135 16.25 2.65 -1.31
N LEU A 136 15.08 2.98 -1.86
CA LEU A 136 14.76 4.33 -2.33
C LEU A 136 14.62 5.33 -1.18
N LEU A 137 14.18 4.87 -0.01
CA LEU A 137 14.01 5.69 1.20
C LEU A 137 15.28 5.70 2.09
N GLY A 138 16.31 4.92 1.75
CA GLY A 138 17.54 4.82 2.54
C GLY A 138 17.29 4.24 3.93
N ARG A 139 16.52 3.14 4.02
CA ARG A 139 16.18 2.48 5.30
C ARG A 139 17.14 1.36 5.69
N ASP A 140 18.20 1.14 4.92
CA ASP A 140 19.30 0.22 5.20
C ASP A 140 18.84 -1.23 5.49
N GLY A 141 17.83 -1.70 4.78
CA GLY A 141 17.25 -3.03 4.93
C GLY A 141 16.19 -3.17 6.03
N ARG A 142 15.99 -2.15 6.89
CA ARG A 142 15.11 -2.26 8.07
C ARG A 142 13.64 -2.51 7.73
N MET A 143 13.16 -2.05 6.57
CA MET A 143 11.80 -2.36 6.11
C MET A 143 11.68 -3.81 5.65
N THR A 144 12.72 -4.35 5.00
CA THR A 144 12.78 -5.76 4.61
C THR A 144 12.88 -6.65 5.84
N ASP A 145 13.74 -6.33 6.81
CA ASP A 145 13.86 -7.07 8.06
C ASP A 145 12.52 -7.13 8.82
N ALA A 146 11.81 -6.00 8.90
CA ALA A 146 10.49 -5.94 9.53
C ALA A 146 9.42 -6.80 8.82
N LEU A 147 9.57 -7.03 7.52
CA LEU A 147 8.71 -7.93 6.75
C LEU A 147 9.09 -9.40 6.97
N ASP A 148 10.38 -9.71 7.00
CA ASP A 148 10.88 -11.07 7.19
C ASP A 148 10.58 -11.60 8.60
N ASP A 149 10.57 -10.73 9.60
CA ASP A 149 10.18 -11.04 10.98
C ASP A 149 8.65 -11.22 11.17
N LEU A 150 7.86 -10.95 10.13
CA LEU A 150 6.41 -10.94 10.22
C LEU A 150 5.86 -12.36 10.26
N ALA A 151 5.06 -12.66 11.30
CA ALA A 151 4.35 -13.93 11.38
C ALA A 151 3.40 -14.13 10.17
N PRO A 152 3.13 -15.40 9.77
CA PRO A 152 2.20 -15.71 8.70
C PRO A 152 0.82 -15.05 8.90
N PRO A 153 0.15 -14.58 7.84
CA PRO A 153 -1.12 -13.89 7.95
C PRO A 153 -2.25 -14.79 8.48
N CYS A 154 -3.13 -14.24 9.31
CA CYS A 154 -4.33 -14.96 9.76
C CYS A 154 -5.37 -15.01 8.62
N CYS A 155 -5.83 -16.23 8.29
CA CYS A 155 -6.91 -16.51 7.34
C CYS A 155 -6.71 -15.89 5.93
N SER A 156 -5.84 -16.51 5.13
CA SER A 156 -5.64 -16.18 3.70
C SER A 156 -6.89 -16.35 2.82
N ASP A 157 -7.88 -17.11 3.29
CA ASP A 157 -9.01 -17.58 2.46
C ASP A 157 -10.26 -16.69 2.54
N MET A 158 -10.27 -15.66 3.39
CA MET A 158 -11.37 -14.68 3.41
C MET A 158 -11.04 -13.45 2.56
N ALA A 159 -12.09 -12.82 2.01
CA ALA A 159 -11.96 -11.49 1.42
C ALA A 159 -11.37 -10.54 2.48
N ALA A 160 -10.24 -9.89 2.16
CA ALA A 160 -9.57 -9.04 3.12
C ALA A 160 -10.52 -7.95 3.63
N PRO A 161 -10.82 -7.89 4.93
CA PRO A 161 -11.69 -6.86 5.48
C PRO A 161 -11.04 -5.49 5.32
N LEU A 162 -11.88 -4.45 5.27
CA LEU A 162 -11.45 -3.07 5.32
C LEU A 162 -10.62 -2.82 6.59
N ALA A 163 -9.37 -2.37 6.41
CA ALA A 163 -8.50 -2.01 7.51
C ALA A 163 -8.27 -0.49 7.54
N MET A 164 -8.22 0.08 8.75
CA MET A 164 -7.95 1.50 8.97
C MET A 164 -6.74 1.62 9.89
N VAL A 165 -5.67 2.22 9.39
CA VAL A 165 -4.41 2.41 10.11
C VAL A 165 -4.24 3.88 10.47
N ARG A 166 -3.98 4.13 11.75
CA ARG A 166 -3.69 5.48 12.26
C ARG A 166 -2.26 5.89 11.90
N LEU A 167 -2.15 7.05 11.27
CA LEU A 167 -0.89 7.79 11.20
C LEU A 167 -0.70 8.52 12.54
N ALA A 168 0.52 8.57 13.04
CA ALA A 168 0.85 9.45 14.15
C ALA A 168 0.56 10.91 13.73
N ALA A 169 -0.05 11.66 14.65
CA ALA A 169 -0.38 13.07 14.48
C ALA A 169 0.85 13.96 14.60
#